data_AF-I0EL67-F1
#
_entry.id   AF-I0EL67-F1
#
_cell.length_a   1.000
_cell.length_b   1.000
_cell.length_c   1.000
_cell.angle_alpha   90.00
_cell.angle_beta   90.00
_cell.angle_gamma   90.00
#
_symmetry.space_group_name_H-M   'P 1'
#
loop_
_entity.id
_entity.type
_entity.pdbx_description
1 polymer ?
#
loop_
_entity_poly.entity_id
_entity_poly.type
_entity_poly.pdbx_seq_one_letter_code
_entity_poly.pdbx_strand_id
1 'polypeptide(L)'
;MKTNLWIKGLGALSLALVMAGCGSSPIDVSVEKKHETNIFTSELTKQTYLNISSKADDVVIQNVELNRGKCKNESFGLKLGGWYSYTHLENYERERADIIKRIEGYDDPDFYPTNIKRAQEEVQKEIKKVEEQKREVSSFKTYEELKQKKGVLASKTKEEYTKDNELFSLSYFNSFLSELHISYINSFNDYCGDDYKGLIMKECPKYKNNKYYHSKYVANIIGVNTYNKLTDKKFLSKISKKEFEQIVFPLMPKFHEVFFKRYKEVFPKIVKTDKIDEAKRHLNQLLKEKQQDQEKLAQVEQKIKEMKEQGNTMEVPLKFGEVFRIPTCNNLKEAKIKTNKGTYTFSF
;
A
#
# COMPACT_ATOMS: atom_id res chain seq x y z
N MET A 1 24.02 -97.43 -8.77
CA MET A 1 22.88 -97.01 -7.92
C MET A 1 22.20 -95.86 -8.64
N LYS A 2 21.04 -96.10 -9.28
CA LYS A 2 19.68 -95.82 -8.75
C LYS A 2 19.49 -94.33 -8.43
N THR A 3 18.50 -93.57 -8.91
CA THR A 3 17.33 -93.80 -9.78
C THR A 3 16.67 -92.43 -10.02
N ASN A 4 16.16 -92.21 -11.24
CA ASN A 4 14.90 -91.56 -11.66
C ASN A 4 14.13 -90.67 -10.66
N LEU A 5 13.60 -89.52 -11.13
CA LEU A 5 12.15 -89.42 -11.37
C LEU A 5 11.76 -88.30 -12.35
N TRP A 6 11.06 -88.72 -13.40
CA TRP A 6 10.20 -87.93 -14.28
C TRP A 6 8.90 -87.51 -13.58
N ILE A 7 8.33 -86.37 -13.97
CA ILE A 7 6.88 -86.23 -14.17
C ILE A 7 6.64 -85.58 -15.55
N LYS A 8 6.08 -86.36 -16.47
CA LYS A 8 5.35 -85.91 -17.66
C LYS A 8 3.85 -86.04 -17.38
N GLY A 9 3.06 -85.23 -18.08
CA GLY A 9 1.61 -85.36 -18.23
C GLY A 9 0.87 -84.14 -17.66
N LEU A 10 -0.16 -83.59 -18.28
CA LEU A 10 -1.05 -84.09 -19.33
C LEU A 10 -1.95 -82.92 -19.77
N GLY A 11 -2.22 -82.84 -21.09
CA GLY A 11 -3.50 -82.42 -21.68
C GLY A 11 -3.94 -80.96 -21.48
N ALA A 12 -4.78 -80.36 -22.30
CA ALA A 12 -5.39 -80.75 -23.56
C ALA A 12 -6.04 -79.48 -24.16
N LEU A 13 -6.26 -79.50 -25.48
CA LEU A 13 -7.41 -78.92 -26.17
C LEU A 13 -7.63 -77.38 -26.16
N SER A 14 -7.28 -76.81 -27.32
CA SER A 14 -8.15 -75.98 -28.19
C SER A 14 -9.00 -74.87 -27.57
N LEU A 15 -8.79 -73.63 -28.06
CA LEU A 15 -9.84 -72.88 -28.75
C LEU A 15 -9.20 -71.69 -29.49
N ALA A 16 -9.08 -71.81 -30.81
CA ALA A 16 -8.94 -70.64 -31.67
C ALA A 16 -10.31 -69.94 -31.72
N LEU A 17 -10.50 -68.92 -30.88
CA LEU A 17 -11.54 -67.92 -31.11
C LEU A 17 -10.94 -66.77 -31.92
N VAL A 18 -11.26 -66.76 -33.21
CA VAL A 18 -11.27 -65.52 -33.99
C VAL A 18 -12.42 -64.67 -33.46
N MET A 19 -12.12 -63.73 -32.56
CA MET A 19 -13.03 -62.63 -32.24
C MET A 19 -12.68 -61.44 -33.12
N ALA A 20 -13.49 -61.23 -34.15
CA ALA A 20 -13.55 -59.96 -34.86
C ALA A 20 -14.03 -58.87 -33.88
N GLY A 21 -13.26 -57.78 -33.73
CA GLY A 21 -13.78 -56.51 -33.20
C GLY A 21 -13.21 -55.95 -31.89
N CYS A 22 -12.22 -56.58 -31.23
CA CYS A 22 -11.48 -55.94 -30.12
C CYS A 22 -10.16 -55.39 -30.65
N GLY A 23 -10.10 -54.10 -30.97
CA GLY A 23 -8.84 -53.43 -31.22
C GLY A 23 -7.99 -53.52 -29.95
N SER A 24 -6.95 -54.35 -29.97
CA SER A 24 -5.97 -54.42 -28.89
C SER A 24 -5.37 -53.03 -28.69
N SER A 25 -5.23 -52.60 -27.43
CA SER A 25 -4.56 -51.33 -27.13
C SER A 25 -3.16 -51.34 -27.76
N PRO A 26 -2.73 -50.26 -28.44
CA PRO A 26 -1.41 -50.17 -29.06
C PRO A 26 -0.29 -50.04 -28.02
N ILE A 27 -0.64 -50.05 -26.73
CA ILE A 27 0.28 -50.00 -25.60
C ILE A 27 -0.07 -51.11 -24.58
N ASP A 28 0.93 -51.58 -23.86
CA ASP A 28 0.77 -52.33 -22.61
C ASP A 28 1.17 -51.45 -21.43
N VAL A 29 0.65 -51.77 -20.25
CA VAL A 29 1.05 -51.08 -19.03
C VAL A 29 1.31 -52.08 -17.91
N SER A 30 2.47 -51.96 -17.27
CA SER A 30 2.84 -52.76 -16.11
C SER A 30 3.39 -51.90 -14.98
N VAL A 31 3.36 -52.42 -13.75
CA VAL A 31 3.88 -51.74 -12.57
C VAL A 31 5.07 -52.52 -12.03
N GLU A 32 6.20 -51.84 -11.88
CA GLU A 32 7.46 -52.40 -11.38
C GLU A 32 7.86 -51.70 -10.08
N LYS A 33 8.28 -52.46 -9.08
CA LYS A 33 8.82 -51.92 -7.82
C LYS A 33 10.31 -52.13 -7.78
N LYS A 34 11.08 -51.05 -7.66
CA LYS A 34 12.54 -51.09 -7.53
C LYS A 34 12.96 -50.63 -6.14
N HIS A 35 14.00 -51.27 -5.63
CA HIS A 35 14.70 -50.81 -4.45
C HIS A 35 15.83 -49.90 -4.91
N GLU A 36 15.80 -48.64 -4.50
CA GLU A 36 16.90 -47.71 -4.69
C GLU A 36 17.54 -47.47 -3.32
N THR A 37 18.85 -47.63 -3.25
CA THR A 37 19.61 -47.34 -2.05
C THR A 37 20.14 -45.92 -2.17
N ASN A 38 19.76 -45.05 -1.24
CA ASN A 38 20.34 -43.72 -1.18
C ASN A 38 21.82 -43.86 -0.78
N ILE A 39 22.73 -43.59 -1.71
CA ILE A 39 24.18 -43.70 -1.51
C ILE A 39 24.75 -42.78 -0.43
N PHE A 40 24.01 -41.76 0.02
CA PHE A 40 24.42 -40.84 1.07
C PHE A 40 23.81 -41.16 2.45
N THR A 41 22.59 -41.70 2.50
CA THR A 41 21.90 -42.01 3.77
C THR A 41 21.82 -43.51 4.09
N SER A 42 22.18 -44.38 3.14
CA SER A 42 22.00 -45.84 3.22
C SER A 42 20.55 -46.30 3.47
N GLU A 43 19.56 -45.42 3.26
CA GLU A 43 18.15 -45.78 3.32
C GLU A 43 17.70 -46.50 2.04
N LEU A 44 16.92 -47.58 2.21
CA LEU A 44 16.24 -48.26 1.12
C LEU A 44 14.94 -47.51 0.80
N THR A 45 14.91 -46.76 -0.30
CA THR A 45 13.66 -46.22 -0.84
C THR A 45 13.04 -47.23 -1.81
N LYS A 46 11.73 -47.47 -1.66
CA LYS A 46 10.95 -48.28 -2.60
C LYS A 46 10.36 -47.33 -3.65
N GLN A 47 10.88 -47.36 -4.87
CA GLN A 47 10.34 -46.58 -5.98
C GLN A 47 9.47 -47.48 -6.86
N THR A 48 8.20 -47.11 -7.02
CA THR A 48 7.32 -47.77 -7.98
C THR A 48 7.40 -47.06 -9.33
N TYR A 49 7.35 -47.81 -10.42
CA TYR A 49 7.38 -47.33 -11.80
C TYR A 49 6.19 -47.91 -12.58
N LEU A 50 5.49 -47.07 -13.33
CA LEU A 50 4.55 -47.45 -14.38
C LEU A 50 5.33 -47.55 -15.69
N ASN A 51 5.36 -48.73 -16.28
CA ASN A 51 6.01 -49.01 -17.56
C ASN A 51 4.95 -49.06 -18.65
N ILE A 52 5.00 -48.15 -19.61
CA ILE A 52 4.14 -48.13 -20.79
C ILE A 52 4.96 -48.68 -21.97
N SER A 53 4.66 -49.89 -22.42
CA SER A 53 5.35 -50.50 -23.57
C SER A 53 4.52 -50.36 -24.84
N SER A 54 5.15 -50.08 -25.97
CA SER A 54 4.44 -50.01 -27.25
C SER A 54 4.27 -51.40 -27.87
N LYS A 55 3.04 -51.72 -28.30
CA LYS A 55 2.69 -52.93 -29.07
C LYS A 55 2.56 -52.64 -30.58
N ALA A 56 2.82 -51.40 -31.01
CA ALA A 56 2.78 -50.99 -32.40
C ALA A 56 3.86 -49.92 -32.67
N ASP A 57 4.26 -49.76 -33.93
CA ASP A 57 5.07 -48.61 -34.32
C ASP A 57 4.24 -47.32 -34.34
N ASP A 58 4.92 -46.17 -34.27
CA ASP A 58 4.33 -44.82 -34.37
C ASP A 58 3.27 -44.50 -33.32
N VAL A 59 3.46 -44.99 -32.08
CA VAL A 59 2.63 -44.58 -30.95
C VAL A 59 3.23 -43.33 -30.33
N VAL A 60 2.51 -42.23 -30.32
CA VAL A 60 2.92 -41.00 -29.63
C VAL A 60 2.08 -40.86 -28.38
N ILE A 61 2.69 -40.97 -27.21
CA ILE A 61 1.99 -40.73 -25.94
C ILE A 61 1.80 -39.22 -25.80
N GLN A 62 0.54 -38.81 -25.67
CA GLN A 62 0.06 -37.43 -25.64
C GLN A 62 -0.18 -36.89 -24.22
N ASN A 63 -0.60 -37.76 -23.29
CA ASN A 63 -0.86 -37.43 -21.89
C ASN A 63 -0.94 -38.72 -21.04
N VAL A 64 -0.61 -38.62 -19.75
CA VAL A 64 -0.80 -39.69 -18.75
C VAL A 64 -1.42 -39.10 -17.49
N GLU A 65 -2.60 -39.61 -17.13
CA GLU A 65 -3.34 -39.29 -15.91
C GLU A 65 -3.32 -40.49 -14.96
N LEU A 66 -2.93 -40.29 -13.71
CA LEU A 66 -2.82 -41.36 -12.71
C LEU A 66 -3.83 -41.13 -11.59
N ASN A 67 -4.69 -42.11 -11.31
CA ASN A 67 -5.53 -42.14 -10.11
C ASN A 67 -4.78 -42.87 -8.99
N ARG A 68 -4.41 -42.12 -7.96
CA ARG A 68 -3.38 -42.51 -6.99
C ARG A 68 -3.91 -42.99 -5.62
N GLY A 69 -5.22 -43.06 -5.39
CA GLY A 69 -5.76 -43.37 -4.05
C GLY A 69 -5.24 -42.43 -2.95
N LYS A 70 -5.27 -42.86 -1.66
CA LYS A 70 -4.65 -42.12 -0.55
C LYS A 70 -3.13 -42.35 -0.54
N CYS A 71 -2.39 -41.72 -1.44
CA CYS A 71 -0.93 -41.65 -1.33
C CYS A 71 -0.57 -40.65 -0.21
N LYS A 72 -0.06 -41.15 0.93
CA LYS A 72 0.62 -40.29 1.91
C LYS A 72 1.87 -39.75 1.20
N ASN A 73 2.09 -38.45 1.30
CA ASN A 73 3.20 -37.70 0.70
C ASN A 73 4.54 -38.47 0.69
N GLU A 74 4.74 -39.29 -0.33
CA GLU A 74 6.06 -39.58 -0.88
C GLU A 74 6.26 -38.46 -1.90
N SER A 75 7.19 -37.57 -1.59
CA SER A 75 7.48 -36.33 -2.31
C SER A 75 7.96 -36.59 -3.74
N PHE A 76 7.12 -37.11 -4.64
CA PHE A 76 7.45 -37.33 -6.04
C PHE A 76 6.22 -37.15 -6.93
N GLY A 77 5.97 -35.90 -7.31
CA GLY A 77 5.01 -35.54 -8.36
C GLY A 77 5.58 -35.83 -9.75
N LEU A 78 5.33 -37.02 -10.30
CA LEU A 78 5.71 -37.33 -11.69
C LEU A 78 4.48 -37.53 -12.59
N LYS A 79 4.19 -36.51 -13.40
CA LYS A 79 3.73 -36.63 -14.79
C LYS A 79 4.93 -36.23 -15.65
N LEU A 80 5.21 -36.95 -16.74
CA LEU A 80 6.52 -36.84 -17.41
C LEU A 80 6.67 -35.51 -18.15
N GLY A 81 7.89 -34.96 -18.02
CA GLY A 81 8.23 -33.56 -18.32
C GLY A 81 8.08 -32.60 -17.12
N GLY A 82 7.54 -33.07 -15.99
CA GLY A 82 6.76 -32.21 -15.10
C GLY A 82 7.29 -31.86 -13.71
N TRP A 83 8.50 -32.20 -13.26
CA TRP A 83 8.91 -31.76 -11.90
C TRP A 83 9.17 -30.24 -11.81
N TYR A 84 9.90 -29.69 -12.79
CA TYR A 84 10.16 -28.25 -12.85
C TYR A 84 8.91 -27.46 -13.29
N SER A 85 8.20 -27.91 -14.33
CA SER A 85 7.00 -27.21 -14.83
C SER A 85 5.84 -27.15 -13.80
N TYR A 86 5.58 -28.24 -13.06
CA TYR A 86 4.47 -28.29 -12.11
C TYR A 86 4.74 -27.50 -10.82
N THR A 87 5.97 -27.55 -10.29
CA THR A 87 6.39 -26.69 -9.17
C THR A 87 6.32 -25.21 -9.55
N HIS A 88 6.64 -24.85 -10.81
CA HIS A 88 6.50 -23.49 -11.30
C HIS A 88 5.02 -23.09 -11.42
N LEU A 89 4.15 -23.94 -11.99
CA LEU A 89 2.72 -23.65 -12.09
C LEU A 89 2.06 -23.49 -10.71
N GLU A 90 2.36 -24.38 -9.75
CA GLU A 90 1.88 -24.25 -8.37
C GLU A 90 2.42 -22.98 -7.68
N ASN A 91 3.64 -22.54 -8.00
CA ASN A 91 4.17 -21.27 -7.51
C ASN A 91 3.39 -20.08 -8.08
N TYR A 92 3.11 -20.07 -9.39
CA TYR A 92 2.34 -19.01 -10.03
C TYR A 92 0.87 -19.00 -9.57
N GLU A 93 0.24 -20.14 -9.37
CA GLU A 93 -1.13 -20.23 -8.83
C GLU A 93 -1.19 -19.74 -7.37
N ARG A 94 -0.16 -20.02 -6.56
CA ARG A 94 -0.01 -19.42 -5.22
C ARG A 94 0.19 -17.91 -5.29
N GLU A 95 1.10 -17.45 -6.14
CA GLU A 95 1.35 -16.02 -6.36
C GLU A 95 0.07 -15.30 -6.82
N ARG A 96 -0.68 -15.89 -7.74
CA ARG A 96 -1.99 -15.40 -8.18
C ARG A 96 -2.96 -15.28 -7.01
N ALA A 97 -3.11 -16.33 -6.20
CA ALA A 97 -4.00 -16.31 -5.05
C ALA A 97 -3.59 -15.24 -4.02
N ASP A 98 -2.30 -15.05 -3.79
CA ASP A 98 -1.79 -14.03 -2.88
C ASP A 98 -1.97 -12.62 -3.43
N ILE A 99 -1.80 -12.39 -4.74
CA ILE A 99 -2.11 -11.12 -5.40
C ILE A 99 -3.60 -10.81 -5.31
N ILE A 100 -4.48 -11.78 -5.60
CA ILE A 100 -5.93 -11.61 -5.52
C ILE A 100 -6.35 -11.23 -4.10
N LYS A 101 -5.81 -11.92 -3.08
CA LYS A 101 -6.02 -11.51 -1.69
C LYS A 101 -5.63 -10.05 -1.49
N ARG A 102 -4.51 -9.57 -2.07
CA ARG A 102 -4.03 -8.18 -1.91
C ARG A 102 -4.96 -7.16 -2.53
N ILE A 103 -5.59 -7.52 -3.64
CA ILE A 103 -6.52 -6.67 -4.37
C ILE A 103 -7.92 -6.67 -3.76
N GLU A 104 -8.44 -7.84 -3.38
CA GLU A 104 -9.81 -8.03 -2.88
C GLU A 104 -9.94 -7.75 -1.38
N GLY A 105 -8.86 -7.96 -0.63
CA GLY A 105 -8.79 -7.68 0.80
C GLY A 105 -9.39 -8.79 1.67
N TYR A 106 -8.89 -8.88 2.91
CA TYR A 106 -9.54 -9.54 4.03
C TYR A 106 -10.11 -8.47 4.97
N ASP A 107 -10.90 -8.88 5.98
CA ASP A 107 -11.07 -8.10 7.23
C ASP A 107 -9.74 -8.08 8.05
N ASP A 108 -8.63 -7.83 7.34
CA ASP A 108 -7.29 -7.70 7.87
C ASP A 108 -6.89 -6.22 7.77
N PRO A 109 -6.51 -5.58 8.89
CA PRO A 109 -6.05 -4.19 8.90
C PRO A 109 -4.86 -3.89 7.99
N ASP A 110 -4.06 -4.89 7.62
CA ASP A 110 -2.80 -4.73 6.90
C ASP A 110 -2.97 -4.69 5.37
N PHE A 111 -4.18 -4.92 4.83
CA PHE A 111 -4.42 -5.02 3.37
C PHE A 111 -4.86 -3.72 2.68
N TYR A 112 -4.55 -3.57 1.38
CA TYR A 112 -4.83 -2.35 0.61
C TYR A 112 -6.29 -1.91 0.62
N PRO A 113 -7.31 -2.75 0.39
CA PRO A 113 -8.69 -2.28 0.32
C PRO A 113 -9.14 -1.62 1.63
N THR A 114 -8.75 -2.21 2.76
CA THR A 114 -8.97 -1.69 4.11
C THR A 114 -8.17 -0.40 4.34
N ASN A 115 -6.88 -0.39 3.96
CA ASN A 115 -6.01 0.79 4.09
C ASN A 115 -6.44 1.96 3.21
N ILE A 116 -6.90 1.72 1.98
CA ILE A 116 -7.42 2.72 1.05
C ILE A 116 -8.68 3.35 1.62
N LYS A 117 -9.63 2.53 2.11
CA LYS A 117 -10.85 3.05 2.75
C LYS A 117 -10.51 3.94 3.95
N ARG A 118 -9.62 3.49 4.83
CA ARG A 118 -9.16 4.25 6.00
C ARG A 118 -8.45 5.54 5.59
N ALA A 119 -7.56 5.49 4.59
CA ALA A 119 -6.86 6.65 4.06
C ALA A 119 -7.83 7.65 3.39
N GLN A 120 -8.87 7.17 2.71
CA GLN A 120 -9.94 8.03 2.18
C GLN A 120 -10.70 8.73 3.31
N GLU A 121 -11.05 8.00 4.37
CA GLU A 121 -11.70 8.58 5.57
C GLU A 121 -10.80 9.62 6.27
N GLU A 122 -9.49 9.36 6.36
CA GLU A 122 -8.51 10.31 6.88
C GLU A 122 -8.43 11.59 6.05
N VAL A 123 -8.37 11.47 4.71
CA VAL A 123 -8.41 12.63 3.80
C VAL A 123 -9.68 13.45 4.03
N GLN A 124 -10.85 12.79 4.09
CA GLN A 124 -12.13 13.47 4.32
C GLN A 124 -12.18 14.15 5.70
N LYS A 125 -11.63 13.51 6.72
CA LYS A 125 -11.55 14.06 8.08
C LYS A 125 -10.70 15.33 8.12
N GLU A 126 -9.54 15.35 7.47
CA GLU A 126 -8.69 16.55 7.44
C GLU A 126 -9.30 17.67 6.58
N ILE A 127 -9.96 17.34 5.45
CA ILE A 127 -10.73 18.32 4.66
C ILE A 127 -11.81 18.97 5.52
N LYS A 128 -12.62 18.16 6.22
CA LYS A 128 -13.72 18.63 7.06
C LYS A 128 -13.22 19.56 8.17
N LYS A 129 -12.09 19.25 8.81
CA LYS A 129 -11.47 20.13 9.82
C LYS A 129 -11.10 21.50 9.24
N VAL A 130 -10.49 21.53 8.06
CA VAL A 130 -10.12 22.80 7.41
C VAL A 130 -11.37 23.59 6.99
N GLU A 131 -12.41 22.93 6.51
CA GLU A 131 -13.69 23.56 6.19
C GLU A 131 -14.41 24.11 7.43
N GLU A 132 -14.36 23.40 8.55
CA GLU A 132 -14.88 23.88 9.84
C GLU A 132 -14.13 25.13 10.31
N GLN A 133 -12.80 25.16 10.21
CA GLN A 133 -12.01 26.35 10.53
C GLN A 133 -12.36 27.54 9.63
N LYS A 134 -12.51 27.31 8.32
CA LYS A 134 -12.95 28.35 7.37
C LYS A 134 -14.33 28.89 7.73
N ARG A 135 -15.28 28.00 8.07
CA ARG A 135 -16.63 28.37 8.50
C ARG A 135 -16.62 29.16 9.81
N GLU A 136 -15.86 28.72 10.80
CA GLU A 136 -15.72 29.41 12.08
C GLU A 136 -15.15 30.83 11.90
N VAL A 137 -14.08 31.00 11.12
CA VAL A 137 -13.53 32.34 10.84
C VAL A 137 -14.53 33.21 10.06
N SER A 138 -15.29 32.63 9.15
CA SER A 138 -16.30 33.36 8.38
C SER A 138 -17.48 33.83 9.24
N SER A 139 -17.83 33.09 10.30
CA SER A 139 -18.98 33.38 11.16
C SER A 139 -18.73 34.49 12.18
N PHE A 140 -17.46 34.77 12.51
CA PHE A 140 -17.13 35.90 13.38
C PHE A 140 -17.62 37.22 12.78
N LYS A 141 -18.23 38.04 13.63
CA LYS A 141 -18.74 39.38 13.33
C LYS A 141 -17.79 40.47 13.78
N THR A 142 -16.97 40.21 14.80
CA THR A 142 -16.09 41.21 15.40
C THR A 142 -14.66 40.69 15.60
N TYR A 143 -13.71 41.63 15.70
CA TYR A 143 -12.34 41.31 16.09
C TYR A 143 -12.24 40.69 17.48
N GLU A 144 -13.10 41.09 18.43
CA GLU A 144 -13.08 40.54 19.79
C GLU A 144 -13.52 39.07 19.82
N GLU A 145 -14.50 38.68 19.00
CA GLU A 145 -14.86 37.26 18.84
C GLU A 145 -13.68 36.44 18.30
N LEU A 146 -12.99 36.96 17.28
CA LEU A 146 -11.78 36.35 16.74
C LEU A 146 -10.69 36.23 17.83
N LYS A 147 -10.49 37.28 18.63
CA LYS A 147 -9.48 37.36 19.69
C LYS A 147 -9.78 36.41 20.85
N GLN A 148 -11.03 36.27 21.28
CA GLN A 148 -11.41 35.34 22.36
C GLN A 148 -11.16 33.89 21.96
N LYS A 149 -11.35 33.57 20.68
CA LYS A 149 -11.07 32.24 20.11
C LYS A 149 -9.59 32.02 19.74
N LYS A 150 -8.73 33.04 19.85
CA LYS A 150 -7.29 32.94 19.51
C LYS A 150 -6.52 31.91 20.34
N GLY A 151 -6.99 31.47 21.51
CA GLY A 151 -6.37 30.33 22.21
C GLY A 151 -6.29 29.05 21.36
N VAL A 152 -7.20 28.90 20.38
CA VAL A 152 -7.30 27.77 19.46
C VAL A 152 -6.62 28.03 18.10
N LEU A 153 -6.41 29.31 17.74
CA LEU A 153 -5.86 29.73 16.42
C LEU A 153 -4.46 30.38 16.49
N ALA A 154 -4.03 30.91 17.64
CA ALA A 154 -2.81 31.74 17.78
C ALA A 154 -1.55 30.95 18.15
N SER A 155 -1.63 29.65 18.42
CA SER A 155 -0.44 28.82 18.69
C SER A 155 0.33 28.42 17.43
N LYS A 156 -0.04 28.88 16.21
CA LYS A 156 0.54 28.37 14.95
C LYS A 156 0.95 29.37 13.86
N THR A 157 0.88 30.69 14.06
CA THR A 157 0.74 31.60 12.90
C THR A 157 1.92 32.52 12.56
N LYS A 158 3.14 32.32 13.06
CA LYS A 158 4.28 33.07 12.47
C LYS A 158 4.48 32.70 10.99
N GLU A 159 4.27 31.43 10.63
CA GLU A 159 4.41 30.92 9.25
C GLU A 159 3.20 31.18 8.35
N GLU A 160 1.98 31.26 8.90
CA GLU A 160 0.77 31.47 8.12
C GLU A 160 0.63 32.92 7.67
N TYR A 161 0.94 33.87 8.57
CA TYR A 161 0.89 35.29 8.24
C TYR A 161 1.95 35.69 7.20
N THR A 162 3.11 35.04 7.18
CA THR A 162 4.16 35.33 6.18
C THR A 162 3.76 35.02 4.74
N LYS A 163 2.64 34.32 4.51
CA LYS A 163 2.11 34.05 3.16
C LYS A 163 1.37 35.25 2.55
N ASP A 164 0.97 36.25 3.34
CA ASP A 164 0.35 37.49 2.86
C ASP A 164 1.02 38.71 3.50
N ASN A 165 1.72 39.48 2.68
CA ASN A 165 2.56 40.60 3.13
C ASN A 165 1.76 41.67 3.92
N GLU A 166 0.52 41.92 3.51
CA GLU A 166 -0.36 42.91 4.15
C GLU A 166 -0.87 42.41 5.50
N LEU A 167 -1.42 41.19 5.56
CA LEU A 167 -1.88 40.57 6.79
C LEU A 167 -0.74 40.38 7.79
N PHE A 168 0.45 40.01 7.33
CA PHE A 168 1.65 39.96 8.16
C PHE A 168 1.93 41.30 8.82
N SER A 169 1.91 42.37 8.03
CA SER A 169 2.20 43.72 8.50
C SER A 169 1.15 44.22 9.49
N LEU A 170 -0.12 43.91 9.26
CA LEU A 170 -1.20 44.24 10.19
C LEU A 170 -1.12 43.40 11.46
N SER A 171 -0.85 42.10 11.37
CA SER A 171 -0.66 41.22 12.52
C SER A 171 0.48 41.70 13.41
N TYR A 172 1.61 42.06 12.79
CA TYR A 172 2.76 42.60 13.48
C TYR A 172 2.43 43.92 14.19
N PHE A 173 1.80 44.86 13.48
CA PHE A 173 1.43 46.14 14.06
C PHE A 173 0.36 46.00 15.16
N ASN A 174 -0.54 45.03 15.04
CA ASN A 174 -1.52 44.68 16.07
C ASN A 174 -0.84 44.22 17.37
N SER A 175 0.17 43.36 17.27
CA SER A 175 0.98 42.91 18.40
C SER A 175 1.74 44.09 19.02
N PHE A 176 2.33 44.95 18.19
CA PHE A 176 3.00 46.18 18.63
C PHE A 176 2.06 47.10 19.41
N LEU A 177 0.86 47.37 18.91
CA LEU A 177 -0.14 48.17 19.62
C LEU A 177 -0.57 47.53 20.94
N SER A 178 -0.71 46.21 20.96
CA SER A 178 -1.09 45.47 22.18
C SER A 178 0.01 45.52 23.24
N GLU A 179 1.27 45.34 22.84
CA GLU A 179 2.43 45.48 23.72
C GLU A 179 2.55 46.91 24.25
N LEU A 180 2.43 47.92 23.38
CA LEU A 180 2.39 49.31 23.80
C LEU A 180 1.30 49.55 24.84
N HIS A 181 0.08 49.06 24.60
CA HIS A 181 -1.05 49.22 25.53
C HIS A 181 -0.77 48.55 26.89
N ILE A 182 -0.23 47.33 26.90
CA ILE A 182 0.12 46.60 28.12
C ILE A 182 1.24 47.31 28.90
N SER A 183 2.35 47.64 28.24
CA SER A 183 3.47 48.37 28.85
C SER A 183 3.02 49.71 29.42
N TYR A 184 2.12 50.40 28.72
CA TYR A 184 1.59 51.68 29.16
C TYR A 184 0.67 51.55 30.37
N ILE A 185 -0.25 50.58 30.38
CA ILE A 185 -1.14 50.32 31.53
C ILE A 185 -0.35 49.88 32.76
N ASN A 186 0.59 48.96 32.60
CA ASN A 186 1.37 48.41 33.71
C ASN A 186 2.31 49.45 34.34
N SER A 187 2.76 50.45 33.58
CA SER A 187 3.59 51.55 34.09
C SER A 187 2.84 52.50 35.04
N PHE A 188 1.51 52.43 35.11
CA PHE A 188 0.69 53.35 35.92
C PHE A 188 -0.04 52.69 37.09
N ASN A 189 -0.25 51.36 37.08
CA ASN A 189 -1.20 50.72 37.99
C ASN A 189 -0.62 49.98 39.19
N ASP A 190 0.70 49.82 39.35
CA ASP A 190 1.30 49.45 40.64
C ASP A 190 2.85 49.45 40.52
N TYR A 191 3.55 50.08 41.48
CA TYR A 191 5.01 50.02 41.72
C TYR A 191 6.00 50.79 40.83
N CYS A 192 5.75 52.03 40.40
CA CYS A 192 6.82 52.83 39.75
C CYS A 192 6.77 54.32 40.14
N GLY A 193 7.69 54.74 41.01
CA GLY A 193 8.05 56.14 41.20
C GLY A 193 8.74 56.74 39.97
N ASP A 194 8.94 58.05 39.99
CA ASP A 194 9.33 58.92 38.86
C ASP A 194 10.60 58.52 38.07
N ASP A 195 11.39 57.55 38.54
CA ASP A 195 12.62 57.07 37.92
C ASP A 195 12.43 56.07 36.75
N TYR A 196 11.21 55.60 36.51
CA TYR A 196 10.95 54.54 35.51
C TYR A 196 10.67 55.01 34.07
N LYS A 197 10.75 56.33 33.78
CA LYS A 197 10.74 56.84 32.39
C LYS A 197 11.82 56.19 31.50
N GLY A 198 12.91 55.69 32.10
CA GLY A 198 13.97 54.95 31.39
C GLY A 198 13.70 53.47 31.14
N LEU A 199 12.72 52.85 31.82
CA LEU A 199 12.52 51.39 31.85
C LEU A 199 11.48 50.90 30.84
N ILE A 200 10.51 51.74 30.43
CA ILE A 200 9.61 51.47 29.29
C ILE A 200 10.41 51.12 28.01
N MET A 201 11.66 51.57 27.91
CA MET A 201 12.55 51.28 26.77
C MET A 201 13.69 50.29 27.02
N LYS A 202 13.95 49.87 28.27
CA LYS A 202 15.01 48.89 28.58
C LYS A 202 14.49 47.45 28.51
N GLU A 203 13.22 47.24 28.86
CA GLU A 203 12.50 45.95 28.84
C GLU A 203 11.63 45.73 27.57
N CYS A 204 11.73 46.61 26.56
CA CYS A 204 11.31 46.32 25.17
C CYS A 204 12.48 45.87 24.25
N PRO A 205 13.36 44.91 24.62
CA PRO A 205 14.41 44.47 23.72
C PRO A 205 13.83 43.44 22.74
N LYS A 206 13.54 43.88 21.51
CA LYS A 206 13.69 43.06 20.28
C LYS A 206 13.46 43.79 18.95
N TYR A 207 12.97 45.03 18.95
CA TYR A 207 12.65 45.72 17.70
C TYR A 207 13.70 46.77 17.35
N LYS A 208 14.89 46.30 16.98
CA LYS A 208 16.07 47.15 16.74
C LYS A 208 16.10 47.87 15.37
N ASN A 209 15.07 47.77 14.53
CA ASN A 209 14.94 48.56 13.30
C ASN A 209 13.48 48.55 12.81
N ASN A 210 12.67 49.55 13.16
CA ASN A 210 11.22 49.58 12.92
C ASN A 210 10.78 50.11 11.54
N LYS A 211 11.60 49.94 10.49
CA LYS A 211 11.06 49.96 9.12
C LYS A 211 10.49 48.57 8.87
N TYR A 212 9.25 48.36 9.32
CA TYR A 212 8.55 47.11 9.08
C TYR A 212 8.41 46.86 7.58
N TYR A 213 8.39 45.58 7.22
CA TYR A 213 7.93 45.13 5.91
C TYR A 213 6.53 45.75 5.66
N HIS A 214 6.33 46.39 4.50
CA HIS A 214 5.12 47.17 4.16
C HIS A 214 4.69 48.27 5.18
N SER A 215 5.65 48.98 5.80
CA SER A 215 5.38 50.16 6.66
C SER A 215 4.44 51.21 6.04
N LYS A 216 4.55 51.45 4.72
CA LYS A 216 3.66 52.36 3.98
C LYS A 216 2.20 51.92 4.02
N TYR A 217 1.92 50.61 3.95
CA TYR A 217 0.56 50.07 3.98
C TYR A 217 -0.11 50.33 5.32
N VAL A 218 0.59 50.04 6.42
CA VAL A 218 0.10 50.33 7.78
C VAL A 218 -0.05 51.85 7.98
N ALA A 219 0.92 52.64 7.54
CA ALA A 219 0.86 54.10 7.61
C ALA A 219 -0.33 54.70 6.84
N ASN A 220 -0.73 54.10 5.71
CA ASN A 220 -1.92 54.52 4.97
C ASN A 220 -3.22 54.23 5.74
N ILE A 221 -3.25 53.18 6.57
CA ILE A 221 -4.42 52.82 7.37
C ILE A 221 -4.56 53.72 8.60
N ILE A 222 -3.46 53.99 9.29
CA ILE A 222 -3.48 54.69 10.58
C ILE A 222 -3.14 56.18 10.49
N GLY A 223 -2.73 56.63 9.31
CA GLY A 223 -2.19 57.97 9.03
C GLY A 223 -0.68 58.03 9.21
N VAL A 224 0.02 58.61 8.22
CA VAL A 224 1.49 58.71 8.18
C VAL A 224 2.04 59.42 9.42
N ASN A 225 1.39 60.50 9.87
CA ASN A 225 1.80 61.24 11.06
C ASN A 225 1.68 60.39 12.34
N THR A 226 0.56 59.68 12.48
CA THR A 226 0.32 58.75 13.61
C THR A 226 1.35 57.62 13.60
N TYR A 227 1.60 57.03 12.45
CA TYR A 227 2.59 55.97 12.27
C TYR A 227 4.00 56.44 12.65
N ASN A 228 4.43 57.60 12.15
CA ASN A 228 5.74 58.17 12.46
C ASN A 228 5.90 58.45 13.96
N LYS A 229 4.87 59.01 14.61
CA LYS A 229 4.86 59.22 16.06
C LYS A 229 5.01 57.90 16.82
N LEU A 230 4.18 56.91 16.51
CA LEU A 230 4.17 55.61 17.19
C LEU A 230 5.42 54.77 16.90
N THR A 231 6.18 55.07 15.85
CA THR A 231 7.44 54.37 15.53
C THR A 231 8.69 55.16 15.93
N ASP A 232 8.53 56.41 16.38
CA ASP A 232 9.62 57.23 16.90
C ASP A 232 9.88 56.91 18.37
N LYS A 233 11.03 56.29 18.62
CA LYS A 233 11.54 55.97 19.95
C LYS A 233 11.66 57.19 20.86
N LYS A 234 12.09 58.35 20.34
CA LYS A 234 12.23 59.59 21.13
C LYS A 234 10.85 60.12 21.52
N PHE A 235 9.88 60.05 20.61
CA PHE A 235 8.51 60.45 20.91
C PHE A 235 7.89 59.55 21.99
N LEU A 236 7.94 58.22 21.81
CA LEU A 236 7.41 57.27 22.79
C LEU A 236 8.06 57.39 24.17
N SER A 237 9.34 57.76 24.25
CA SER A 237 10.02 57.97 25.55
C SER A 237 9.55 59.19 26.34
N LYS A 238 8.85 60.13 25.68
CA LYS A 238 8.45 61.42 26.26
C LYS A 238 6.93 61.64 26.28
N ILE A 239 6.16 60.74 25.69
CA ILE A 239 4.71 60.86 25.58
C ILE A 239 4.05 60.85 26.97
N SER A 240 3.03 61.69 27.16
CA SER A 240 2.23 61.70 28.39
C SER A 240 1.06 60.70 28.33
N LYS A 241 0.45 60.36 29.48
CA LYS A 241 -0.74 59.47 29.53
C LYS A 241 -1.89 59.98 28.71
N LYS A 242 -2.21 61.25 28.90
CA LYS A 242 -3.25 61.92 28.13
C LYS A 242 -2.95 61.88 26.63
N GLU A 243 -1.71 62.12 26.22
CA GLU A 243 -1.33 62.10 24.81
C GLU A 243 -1.34 60.68 24.22
N PHE A 244 -0.88 59.67 24.97
CA PHE A 244 -0.95 58.27 24.56
C PHE A 244 -2.39 57.80 24.38
N GLU A 245 -3.26 58.06 25.36
CA GLU A 245 -4.68 57.70 25.30
C GLU A 245 -5.38 58.38 24.12
N GLN A 246 -5.09 59.66 23.88
CA GLN A 246 -5.64 60.42 22.74
C GLN A 246 -5.20 59.88 21.37
N ILE A 247 -4.01 59.27 21.27
CA ILE A 247 -3.48 58.73 20.02
C ILE A 247 -3.93 57.27 19.82
N VAL A 248 -3.77 56.43 20.85
CA VAL A 248 -3.89 54.97 20.73
C VAL A 248 -5.32 54.48 20.89
N PHE A 249 -6.11 55.02 21.83
CA PHE A 249 -7.46 54.50 22.08
C PHE A 249 -8.41 54.69 20.90
N PRO A 250 -8.45 55.85 20.22
CA PRO A 250 -9.28 56.02 19.02
C PRO A 250 -8.77 55.22 17.82
N LEU A 251 -7.48 54.85 17.82
CA LEU A 251 -6.85 54.11 16.73
C LEU A 251 -7.20 52.62 16.78
N MET A 252 -7.22 52.02 17.97
CA MET A 252 -7.37 50.56 18.13
C MET A 252 -8.65 50.00 17.47
N PRO A 253 -9.86 50.56 17.68
CA PRO A 253 -11.06 50.03 17.04
C PRO A 253 -11.00 50.07 15.51
N LYS A 254 -10.53 51.19 14.94
CA LYS A 254 -10.38 51.36 13.48
C LYS A 254 -9.37 50.37 12.91
N PHE A 255 -8.25 50.20 13.60
CA PHE A 255 -7.21 49.28 13.18
C PHE A 255 -7.67 47.82 13.27
N HIS A 256 -8.34 47.44 14.36
CA HIS A 256 -8.92 46.11 14.54
C HIS A 256 -9.94 45.77 13.46
N GLU A 257 -10.78 46.72 13.03
CA GLU A 257 -11.72 46.53 11.93
C GLU A 257 -11.00 46.18 10.61
N VAL A 258 -9.96 46.94 10.26
CA VAL A 258 -9.17 46.70 9.03
C VAL A 258 -8.41 45.38 9.11
N PHE A 259 -7.76 45.09 10.24
CA PHE A 259 -7.11 43.80 10.47
C PHE A 259 -8.08 42.64 10.36
N PHE A 260 -9.25 42.74 11.00
CA PHE A 260 -10.28 41.71 10.99
C PHE A 260 -10.80 41.42 9.60
N LYS A 261 -11.11 42.48 8.82
CA LYS A 261 -11.55 42.35 7.44
C LYS A 261 -10.51 41.63 6.58
N ARG A 262 -9.24 42.05 6.66
CA ARG A 262 -8.15 41.41 5.89
C ARG A 262 -7.92 39.96 6.32
N TYR A 263 -7.98 39.69 7.62
CA TYR A 263 -7.85 38.33 8.15
C TYR A 263 -8.93 37.40 7.57
N LYS A 264 -10.20 37.80 7.58
CA LYS A 264 -11.30 36.98 7.01
C LYS A 264 -11.13 36.71 5.51
N GLU A 265 -10.62 37.69 4.77
CA GLU A 265 -10.40 37.57 3.32
C GLU A 265 -9.27 36.59 2.99
N VAL A 266 -8.18 36.63 3.76
CA VAL A 266 -6.95 35.89 3.47
C VAL A 266 -6.95 34.51 4.12
N PHE A 267 -7.53 34.36 5.32
CA PHE A 267 -7.49 33.11 6.09
C PHE A 267 -7.87 31.86 5.28
N PRO A 268 -8.95 31.84 4.47
CA PRO A 268 -9.31 30.67 3.68
C PRO A 268 -8.25 30.24 2.66
N LYS A 269 -7.32 31.13 2.29
CA LYS A 269 -6.23 30.91 1.34
C LYS A 269 -4.94 30.45 2.02
N ILE A 270 -4.72 30.87 3.27
CA ILE A 270 -3.46 30.62 3.99
C ILE A 270 -3.56 29.53 5.07
N VAL A 271 -4.78 29.09 5.41
CA VAL A 271 -5.01 27.99 6.34
C VAL A 271 -4.19 26.76 5.93
N LYS A 272 -3.51 26.13 6.90
CA LYS A 272 -2.62 25.00 6.64
C LYS A 272 -3.38 23.82 6.04
N THR A 273 -2.91 23.36 4.88
CA THR A 273 -3.43 22.17 4.18
C THR A 273 -2.42 21.02 4.17
N ASP A 274 -1.25 21.17 4.80
CA ASP A 274 -0.14 20.22 4.73
C ASP A 274 -0.56 18.79 5.11
N LYS A 275 -1.45 18.64 6.09
CA LYS A 275 -2.01 17.35 6.51
C LYS A 275 -2.94 16.71 5.47
N ILE A 276 -3.69 17.53 4.73
CA ILE A 276 -4.50 17.05 3.60
C ILE A 276 -3.57 16.54 2.51
N ASP A 277 -2.49 17.27 2.22
CA ASP A 277 -1.52 16.89 1.20
C ASP A 277 -0.76 15.62 1.60
N GLU A 278 -0.40 15.49 2.88
CA GLU A 278 0.19 14.27 3.45
C GLU A 278 -0.75 13.06 3.35
N ALA A 279 -2.00 13.20 3.78
CA ALA A 279 -3.00 12.14 3.68
C ALA A 279 -3.27 11.73 2.21
N LYS A 280 -3.32 12.71 1.29
CA LYS A 280 -3.45 12.44 -0.15
C LYS A 280 -2.24 11.71 -0.73
N ARG A 281 -1.02 12.05 -0.31
CA ARG A 281 0.20 11.33 -0.72
C ARG A 281 0.14 9.86 -0.30
N HIS A 282 -0.26 9.60 0.95
CA HIS A 282 -0.42 8.24 1.45
C HIS A 282 -1.50 7.47 0.67
N LEU A 283 -2.68 8.06 0.45
CA LEU A 283 -3.74 7.45 -0.36
C LEU A 283 -3.27 7.13 -1.78
N ASN A 284 -2.56 8.06 -2.43
CA ASN A 284 -2.05 7.85 -3.79
C ASN A 284 -1.00 6.73 -3.86
N GLN A 285 -0.19 6.55 -2.81
CA GLN A 285 0.75 5.45 -2.73
C GLN A 285 0.01 4.10 -2.68
N LEU A 286 -1.00 3.96 -1.82
CA LEU A 286 -1.81 2.74 -1.72
C LEU A 286 -2.55 2.41 -3.04
N LEU A 287 -3.07 3.44 -3.73
CA LEU A 287 -3.69 3.27 -5.04
C LEU A 287 -2.69 2.79 -6.10
N LYS A 288 -1.45 3.30 -6.07
CA LYS A 288 -0.38 2.86 -6.97
C LYS A 288 0.02 1.41 -6.71
N GLU A 289 0.15 1.01 -5.44
CA GLU A 289 0.46 -0.37 -5.06
C GLU A 289 -0.65 -1.34 -5.50
N LYS A 290 -1.92 -0.95 -5.33
CA LYS A 290 -3.06 -1.70 -5.87
C LYS A 290 -2.99 -1.85 -7.39
N GLN A 291 -2.68 -0.78 -8.12
CA GLN A 291 -2.54 -0.83 -9.57
C GLN A 291 -1.39 -1.77 -10.00
N GLN A 292 -0.24 -1.72 -9.31
CA GLN A 292 0.88 -2.63 -9.59
C GLN A 292 0.50 -4.10 -9.38
N ASP A 293 -0.27 -4.42 -8.34
CA ASP A 293 -0.75 -5.78 -8.13
C ASP A 293 -1.77 -6.19 -9.20
N GLN A 294 -2.61 -5.29 -9.70
CA GLN A 294 -3.51 -5.58 -10.83
C GLN A 294 -2.73 -5.88 -12.12
N GLU A 295 -1.65 -5.14 -12.39
CA GLU A 295 -0.77 -5.39 -13.54
C GLU A 295 -0.03 -6.72 -13.39
N LYS A 296 0.49 -7.03 -12.18
CA LYS A 296 1.12 -8.32 -11.89
C LYS A 296 0.14 -9.48 -12.00
N LEU A 297 -1.11 -9.29 -11.57
CA LEU A 297 -2.15 -10.31 -11.70
C LEU A 297 -2.33 -10.70 -13.17
N ALA A 298 -2.46 -9.71 -14.06
CA ALA A 298 -2.60 -9.97 -15.50
C ALA A 298 -1.39 -10.73 -16.07
N GLN A 299 -0.17 -10.37 -15.66
CA GLN A 299 1.06 -11.07 -16.10
C GLN A 299 1.12 -12.50 -15.59
N VAL A 300 0.78 -12.75 -14.32
CA VAL A 300 0.75 -14.09 -13.72
C VAL A 300 -0.34 -14.94 -14.36
N GLU A 301 -1.53 -14.37 -14.61
CA GLU A 301 -2.62 -15.06 -15.30
C GLU A 301 -2.25 -15.45 -16.74
N GLN A 302 -1.58 -14.56 -17.46
CA GLN A 302 -1.05 -14.87 -18.79
C GLN A 302 -0.03 -16.01 -18.74
N LYS A 303 0.94 -15.95 -17.82
CA LYS A 303 1.94 -17.02 -17.64
C LYS A 303 1.29 -18.35 -17.29
N ILE A 304 0.32 -18.37 -16.37
CA ILE A 304 -0.44 -19.57 -16.01
C ILE A 304 -1.15 -20.15 -17.24
N LYS A 305 -1.77 -19.30 -18.06
CA LYS A 305 -2.41 -19.71 -19.30
C LYS A 305 -1.40 -20.33 -20.27
N GLU A 306 -0.28 -19.65 -20.54
CA GLU A 306 0.80 -20.16 -21.39
C GLU A 306 1.36 -21.49 -20.88
N MET A 307 1.61 -21.64 -19.58
CA MET A 307 2.08 -22.90 -18.99
C MET A 307 1.04 -24.02 -19.05
N LYS A 308 -0.26 -23.71 -18.92
CA LYS A 308 -1.33 -24.69 -19.10
C LYS A 308 -1.47 -25.13 -20.55
N GLU A 309 -1.24 -24.22 -21.50
CA GLU A 309 -1.24 -24.48 -22.94
C GLU A 309 0.01 -25.27 -23.38
N GLN A 310 1.20 -24.89 -22.89
CA GLN A 310 2.49 -25.55 -23.19
C GLN A 310 2.67 -26.88 -22.42
N GLY A 311 2.03 -27.02 -21.25
CA GLY A 311 2.10 -28.20 -20.38
C GLY A 311 1.14 -29.33 -20.73
N ASN A 312 0.43 -29.30 -21.86
CA ASN A 312 -0.50 -30.33 -22.28
C ASN A 312 -0.27 -30.82 -23.72
N THR A 313 0.97 -31.10 -24.09
CA THR A 313 1.24 -32.15 -25.09
C THR A 313 2.57 -32.79 -24.74
N MET A 314 2.53 -33.80 -23.88
CA MET A 314 3.62 -34.77 -23.91
C MET A 314 3.60 -35.36 -25.32
N GLU A 315 4.71 -35.45 -26.03
CA GLU A 315 4.75 -36.18 -27.30
C GLU A 315 5.94 -37.13 -27.22
N VAL A 316 5.67 -38.34 -26.74
CA VAL A 316 6.70 -39.38 -26.63
C VAL A 316 6.44 -40.40 -27.71
N PRO A 317 7.14 -40.31 -28.86
CA PRO A 317 7.08 -41.35 -29.88
C PRO A 317 7.72 -42.62 -29.33
N LEU A 318 7.02 -43.75 -29.50
CA LEU A 318 7.48 -45.09 -29.19
C LEU A 318 7.38 -45.96 -30.44
N LYS A 319 8.46 -46.67 -30.72
CA LYS A 319 8.51 -47.78 -31.67
C LYS A 319 8.07 -49.08 -31.00
N PHE A 320 7.76 -50.09 -31.79
CA PHE A 320 7.38 -51.40 -31.29
C PHE A 320 8.40 -51.94 -30.27
N GLY A 321 7.93 -52.32 -29.08
CA GLY A 321 8.75 -52.85 -27.99
C GLY A 321 9.44 -51.79 -27.12
N GLU A 322 9.41 -50.50 -27.47
CA GLU A 322 9.97 -49.45 -26.62
C GLU A 322 9.11 -49.25 -25.36
N VAL A 323 9.78 -48.94 -24.25
CA VAL A 323 9.15 -48.78 -22.93
C VAL A 323 9.40 -47.38 -22.39
N PHE A 324 8.31 -46.67 -22.13
CA PHE A 324 8.32 -45.40 -21.43
C PHE A 324 8.02 -45.62 -19.95
N ARG A 325 8.97 -45.24 -19.08
CA ARG A 325 8.88 -45.49 -17.63
C ARG A 325 8.54 -44.24 -16.86
N ILE A 326 7.59 -44.36 -15.93
CA ILE A 326 7.06 -43.25 -15.13
C ILE A 326 7.12 -43.63 -13.65
N PRO A 327 7.95 -42.98 -12.83
CA PRO A 327 7.85 -43.16 -11.39
C PRO A 327 6.44 -42.80 -10.88
N THR A 328 5.87 -43.66 -10.04
CA THR A 328 4.51 -43.55 -9.48
C THR A 328 4.52 -43.95 -8.00
N CYS A 329 3.45 -43.67 -7.26
CA CYS A 329 3.32 -44.09 -5.87
C CYS A 329 2.89 -45.56 -5.75
N ASN A 330 3.16 -46.16 -4.58
CA ASN A 330 2.93 -47.58 -4.29
C ASN A 330 1.45 -48.04 -4.42
N ASN A 331 0.48 -47.11 -4.39
CA ASN A 331 -0.97 -47.38 -4.37
C ASN A 331 -1.69 -46.89 -5.65
N LEU A 332 -1.05 -46.97 -6.81
CA LEU A 332 -1.67 -46.65 -8.10
C LEU A 332 -2.91 -47.54 -8.33
N LYS A 333 -4.07 -46.94 -8.59
CA LYS A 333 -5.32 -47.66 -8.87
C LYS A 333 -5.67 -47.69 -10.35
N GLU A 334 -5.44 -46.58 -11.02
CA GLU A 334 -5.80 -46.41 -12.42
C GLU A 334 -4.79 -45.50 -13.13
N ALA A 335 -4.53 -45.78 -14.41
CA ALA A 335 -3.78 -44.92 -15.30
C ALA A 335 -4.58 -44.71 -16.60
N LYS A 336 -4.86 -43.47 -16.97
CA LYS A 336 -5.47 -43.09 -18.23
C LYS A 336 -4.42 -42.46 -19.14
N ILE A 337 -4.17 -43.07 -20.28
CA ILE A 337 -3.09 -42.74 -21.21
C ILE A 337 -3.70 -42.28 -22.52
N LYS A 338 -3.47 -41.03 -22.91
CA LYS A 338 -3.83 -40.50 -24.23
C LYS A 338 -2.65 -40.71 -25.17
N THR A 339 -2.93 -41.18 -26.37
CA THR A 339 -1.97 -41.33 -27.47
C THR A 339 -2.55 -40.74 -28.75
N ASN A 340 -1.72 -40.57 -29.79
CA ASN A 340 -2.19 -40.28 -31.14
C ASN A 340 -3.14 -41.34 -31.73
N LYS A 341 -3.21 -42.54 -31.14
CA LYS A 341 -4.07 -43.65 -31.58
C LYS A 341 -5.33 -43.85 -30.73
N GLY A 342 -5.52 -43.06 -29.67
CA GLY A 342 -6.67 -43.14 -28.77
C GLY A 342 -6.34 -42.90 -27.30
N THR A 343 -7.35 -42.94 -26.44
CA THR A 343 -7.20 -42.85 -24.98
C THR A 343 -7.56 -44.17 -24.33
N TYR A 344 -6.70 -44.67 -23.45
CA TYR A 344 -6.81 -45.99 -22.83
C TYR A 344 -6.71 -45.89 -21.32
N THR A 345 -7.55 -46.64 -20.60
CA THR A 345 -7.55 -46.67 -19.13
C THR A 345 -7.15 -48.05 -18.65
N PHE A 346 -6.22 -48.11 -17.69
CA PHE A 346 -5.65 -49.32 -17.11
C PHE A 346 -5.87 -49.30 -15.60
N SER A 347 -6.39 -50.40 -15.04
CA SER A 347 -6.60 -50.58 -13.60
C SER A 347 -5.61 -51.60 -13.04
N PHE A 348 -5.13 -51.40 -11.80
CA PHE A 348 -4.09 -52.21 -11.15
C PHE A 348 -4.51 -52.80 -9.81
#